data_AF-A0A6P5KIM7-F1
#
_entry.id   AF-A0A6P5KIM7-F1
#
_cell.length_a   1.000
_cell.length_b   1.000
_cell.length_c   1.000
_cell.angle_alpha   90.00
_cell.angle_beta   90.00
_cell.angle_gamma   90.00
#
_symmetry.space_group_name_H-M   'P 1'
#
loop_
_entity.id
_entity.type
_entity.pdbx_description
1 polymer ?
#
loop_
_entity_poly.entity_id
_entity_poly.type
_entity_poly.pdbx_seq_one_letter_code
_entity_poly.pdbx_strand_id
1 'polypeptide(L)'
;MLVMSRAPRKTRAYSRSIGGRKSNLRSTQIQYYLCLILNSHFFSFLTEVGTHFFILSCISAHLPKTEASHWQDVMKDLKHIQFLIQSLDIDTILYTESNAHPSCKITAMRCFLLELRVISYECNNTRLTETVENVIVIANTTLSSDRNIAESGCKECEELEEKNVGEFLRSFIHIVQSFIGTS
;
A
#
# COMPACT_ATOMS: atom_id res chain seq x y z
N MET A 1 67.07 -55.99 -67.28
CA MET A 1 68.30 -55.88 -66.45
C MET A 1 68.05 -54.77 -65.44
N LEU A 2 68.13 -55.07 -64.12
CA LEU A 2 67.82 -54.17 -62.98
C LEU A 2 66.32 -53.73 -62.89
N VAL A 3 65.54 -53.80 -61.78
CA VAL A 3 65.75 -53.80 -60.30
C VAL A 3 66.07 -52.38 -59.79
N MET A 4 65.34 -51.70 -58.88
CA MET A 4 64.22 -52.00 -57.93
C MET A 4 63.34 -50.71 -57.73
N SER A 5 62.41 -50.44 -56.78
CA SER A 5 61.89 -51.10 -55.55
C SER A 5 60.52 -50.55 -55.05
N ARG A 6 59.75 -51.41 -54.35
CA ARG A 6 58.84 -51.19 -53.19
C ARG A 6 57.62 -50.21 -53.24
N ALA A 7 56.62 -50.54 -52.40
CA ALA A 7 55.36 -49.83 -52.11
C ALA A 7 55.30 -49.44 -50.58
N PRO A 8 54.23 -48.89 -49.92
CA PRO A 8 52.82 -49.35 -49.96
C PRO A 8 51.64 -48.34 -49.71
N ARG A 9 50.41 -48.84 -49.93
CA ARG A 9 49.09 -48.53 -49.28
C ARG A 9 48.84 -47.20 -48.51
N LYS A 10 47.73 -46.50 -48.83
CA LYS A 10 46.50 -46.46 -47.98
C LYS A 10 45.29 -45.76 -48.65
N THR A 11 44.11 -45.96 -48.07
CA THR A 11 42.78 -45.56 -48.56
C THR A 11 42.29 -44.19 -48.06
N ARG A 12 41.44 -43.52 -48.84
CA ARG A 12 40.22 -42.83 -48.35
C ARG A 12 39.24 -42.55 -49.50
N ALA A 13 37.96 -42.84 -49.27
CA ALA A 13 36.88 -42.37 -50.13
C ALA A 13 36.51 -40.93 -49.75
N TYR A 14 36.06 -40.13 -50.71
CA TYR A 14 35.54 -38.79 -50.46
C TYR A 14 34.18 -38.63 -51.15
N SER A 15 33.10 -38.77 -50.37
CA SER A 15 31.73 -38.55 -50.86
C SER A 15 31.51 -37.04 -51.04
N ARG A 16 31.21 -36.62 -52.27
CA ARG A 16 30.99 -35.21 -52.62
C ARG A 16 29.48 -34.96 -52.69
N SER A 17 28.90 -34.50 -51.58
CA SER A 17 27.46 -34.22 -51.49
C SER A 17 27.05 -33.05 -52.38
N ILE A 18 25.87 -33.16 -53.01
CA ILE A 18 25.29 -32.10 -53.84
C ILE A 18 24.71 -31.02 -52.92
N GLY A 19 25.27 -29.82 -52.99
CA GLY A 19 24.94 -28.70 -52.10
C GLY A 19 23.61 -28.02 -52.42
N GLY A 20 22.51 -28.49 -51.85
CA GLY A 20 21.20 -27.82 -51.93
C GLY A 20 21.14 -26.53 -51.11
N ARG A 21 21.12 -25.36 -51.77
CA ARG A 21 20.81 -24.06 -51.14
C ARG A 21 19.33 -23.71 -51.26
N LYS A 22 18.53 -23.81 -50.18
CA LYS A 22 17.23 -23.12 -50.01
C LYS A 22 16.68 -23.26 -48.57
N SER A 23 16.87 -22.24 -47.73
CA SER A 23 16.19 -22.11 -46.41
C SER A 23 16.34 -20.72 -45.77
N ASN A 24 17.58 -20.25 -45.59
CA ASN A 24 17.89 -19.15 -44.66
C ASN A 24 17.16 -17.81 -44.92
N LEU A 25 16.92 -17.43 -46.18
CA LEU A 25 16.24 -16.18 -46.52
C LEU A 25 14.79 -16.10 -46.01
N ARG A 26 14.09 -17.23 -45.86
CA ARG A 26 12.71 -17.23 -45.36
C ARG A 26 12.65 -17.03 -43.85
N SER A 27 13.68 -17.49 -43.12
CA SER A 27 13.75 -17.36 -41.66
C SER A 27 13.97 -15.91 -41.23
N THR A 28 14.92 -15.22 -41.85
CA THR A 28 15.23 -13.81 -41.52
C THR A 28 14.08 -12.87 -41.83
N GLN A 29 13.36 -13.06 -42.94
CA GLN A 29 12.14 -12.30 -43.22
C GLN A 29 11.05 -12.55 -42.18
N ILE A 30 10.79 -13.81 -41.80
CA ILE A 30 9.79 -14.14 -40.77
C ILE A 30 10.15 -13.51 -39.42
N GLN A 31 11.43 -13.55 -39.00
CA GLN A 31 11.87 -12.90 -37.76
C GLN A 31 11.77 -11.37 -37.83
N TYR A 32 12.05 -10.75 -38.98
CA TYR A 32 11.86 -9.31 -39.18
C TYR A 32 10.39 -8.89 -39.09
N TYR A 33 9.48 -9.65 -39.73
CA TYR A 33 8.04 -9.41 -39.61
C TYR A 33 7.52 -9.62 -38.18
N LEU A 34 7.97 -10.67 -37.47
CA LEU A 34 7.65 -10.86 -36.05
C LEU A 34 8.14 -9.70 -35.17
N CYS A 35 9.34 -9.18 -35.43
CA CYS A 35 9.88 -8.02 -34.73
C CYS A 35 9.06 -6.75 -35.00
N LEU A 36 8.66 -6.49 -36.25
CA LEU A 36 7.78 -5.38 -36.60
C LEU A 36 6.39 -5.52 -35.94
N ILE A 37 5.81 -6.72 -35.95
CA ILE A 37 4.52 -7.02 -35.33
C ILE A 37 4.58 -6.76 -33.82
N LEU A 38 5.58 -7.29 -33.11
CA LEU A 38 5.76 -7.02 -31.68
C LEU A 38 5.91 -5.52 -31.39
N ASN A 39 6.75 -4.81 -32.15
CA ASN A 39 6.92 -3.36 -31.98
C ASN A 39 5.63 -2.58 -32.25
N SER A 40 4.84 -2.96 -33.28
CA SER A 40 3.55 -2.33 -33.56
C SER A 40 2.50 -2.58 -32.49
N HIS A 41 2.45 -3.77 -31.89
CA HIS A 41 1.56 -4.04 -30.76
C HIS A 41 2.01 -3.31 -29.49
N PHE A 42 3.31 -3.20 -29.25
CA PHE A 42 3.86 -2.42 -28.14
C PHE A 42 3.53 -0.93 -28.30
N PHE A 43 3.73 -0.34 -29.47
CA PHE A 43 3.32 1.05 -29.76
C PHE A 43 1.79 1.24 -29.75
N SER A 44 1.00 0.26 -30.18
CA SER A 44 -0.47 0.31 -30.08
C SER A 44 -0.96 0.24 -28.63
N PHE A 45 -0.23 -0.46 -27.75
CA PHE A 45 -0.47 -0.45 -26.31
C PHE A 45 -0.03 0.87 -25.65
N LEU A 46 0.89 1.61 -26.27
CA LEU A 46 1.27 2.98 -25.89
C LEU A 46 0.35 4.07 -26.51
N THR A 47 -0.90 3.72 -26.80
CA THR A 47 -1.98 4.70 -27.00
C THR A 47 -2.36 5.36 -25.67
N GLU A 48 -2.99 6.53 -25.71
CA GLU A 48 -3.35 7.36 -24.55
C GLU A 48 -4.00 6.58 -23.39
N VAL A 49 -4.98 5.71 -23.68
CA VAL A 49 -5.63 4.86 -22.67
C VAL A 49 -4.66 3.85 -22.05
N GLY A 50 -3.78 3.25 -22.87
CA GLY A 50 -2.83 2.23 -22.44
C GLY A 50 -1.61 2.81 -21.70
N THR A 51 -1.16 4.02 -22.04
CA THR A 51 -0.15 4.74 -21.24
C THR A 51 -0.72 5.13 -19.88
N HIS A 52 -1.96 5.59 -19.79
CA HIS A 52 -2.64 5.81 -18.50
C HIS A 52 -2.73 4.51 -17.68
N PHE A 53 -3.15 3.39 -18.28
CA PHE A 53 -3.24 2.10 -17.58
C PHE A 53 -1.86 1.58 -17.12
N PHE A 54 -0.82 1.77 -17.94
CA PHE A 54 0.56 1.43 -17.60
C PHE A 54 1.09 2.30 -16.46
N ILE A 55 0.88 3.62 -16.50
CA ILE A 55 1.26 4.56 -15.43
C ILE A 55 0.55 4.21 -14.13
N LEU A 56 -0.76 3.94 -14.15
CA LEU A 56 -1.53 3.50 -12.98
C LEU A 56 -0.96 2.20 -12.40
N SER A 57 -0.69 1.19 -13.24
CA SER A 57 -0.08 -0.08 -12.82
C SER A 57 1.32 0.11 -12.22
N CYS A 58 2.15 0.94 -12.84
CA CYS A 58 3.47 1.29 -12.31
C CYS A 58 3.38 2.02 -10.98
N ILE A 59 2.43 2.93 -10.79
CA ILE A 59 2.16 3.61 -9.51
C ILE A 59 1.70 2.60 -8.45
N SER A 60 0.77 1.68 -8.77
CA SER A 60 0.36 0.62 -7.83
C SER A 60 1.50 -0.32 -7.44
N ALA A 61 2.49 -0.55 -8.32
CA ALA A 61 3.66 -1.38 -8.04
C ALA A 61 4.82 -0.65 -7.34
N HIS A 62 4.89 0.69 -7.44
CA HIS A 62 5.95 1.52 -6.86
C HIS A 62 5.47 2.47 -5.75
N LEU A 63 4.19 2.38 -5.35
CA LEU A 63 3.73 2.95 -4.08
C LEU A 63 4.62 2.35 -2.97
N PRO A 64 5.42 3.17 -2.26
CA PRO A 64 6.17 2.64 -1.14
C PRO A 64 5.18 2.07 -0.14
N LYS A 65 5.48 0.89 0.42
CA LYS A 65 4.92 0.57 1.74
C LYS A 65 5.51 1.58 2.71
N THR A 66 4.78 2.65 2.94
CA THR A 66 5.11 3.63 3.98
C THR A 66 4.84 2.97 5.33
N GLU A 67 5.79 2.17 5.81
CA GLU A 67 5.83 1.56 7.14
C GLU A 67 6.13 2.62 8.22
N ALA A 68 5.51 3.79 8.08
CA ALA A 68 5.40 4.82 9.11
C ALA A 68 4.17 4.47 9.95
N SER A 69 4.32 4.46 11.28
CA SER A 69 3.18 4.23 12.18
C SER A 69 2.16 5.35 12.02
N HIS A 70 1.04 5.04 11.35
CA HIS A 70 -0.07 5.96 11.05
C HIS A 70 -0.64 6.70 12.27
N TRP A 71 -0.39 6.18 13.48
CA TRP A 71 -0.69 6.85 14.74
C TRP A 71 0.06 8.18 14.93
N GLN A 72 1.17 8.42 14.23
CA GLN A 72 1.85 9.73 14.19
C GLN A 72 0.99 10.80 13.49
N ASP A 73 0.29 10.44 12.42
CA ASP A 73 -0.61 11.36 11.70
C ASP A 73 -1.86 11.64 12.56
N VAL A 74 -2.45 10.60 13.16
CA VAL A 74 -3.54 10.75 14.15
C VAL A 74 -3.12 11.67 15.31
N MET A 75 -1.91 11.49 15.86
CA MET A 75 -1.35 12.31 16.93
C MET A 75 -1.15 13.78 16.55
N LYS A 76 -0.82 14.06 15.28
CA LYS A 76 -0.69 15.40 14.73
C LYS A 76 -2.06 16.05 14.54
N ASP A 77 -3.00 15.31 13.97
CA ASP A 77 -4.34 15.84 13.64
C ASP A 77 -5.20 16.02 14.91
N LEU A 78 -5.07 15.18 15.94
CA LEU A 78 -5.67 15.41 17.27
C LEU A 78 -5.16 16.70 17.94
N LYS A 79 -3.88 17.05 17.77
CA LYS A 79 -3.33 18.33 18.26
C LYS A 79 -3.86 19.52 17.45
N HIS A 80 -4.10 19.34 16.15
CA HIS A 80 -4.74 20.36 15.32
C HIS A 80 -6.21 20.57 15.69
N ILE A 81 -6.95 19.49 15.94
CA ILE A 81 -8.31 19.48 16.51
C ILE A 81 -8.34 20.26 17.84
N GLN A 82 -7.41 19.95 18.77
CA GLN A 82 -7.30 20.66 20.05
C GLN A 82 -7.04 22.18 19.87
N PHE A 83 -6.22 22.57 18.90
CA PHE A 83 -5.97 23.98 18.59
C PHE A 83 -7.18 24.68 17.96
N LEU A 84 -7.90 24.03 17.05
CA LEU A 84 -9.14 24.58 16.46
C LEU A 84 -10.20 24.82 17.54
N ILE A 85 -10.37 23.84 18.44
CA ILE A 85 -11.36 23.86 19.52
C ILE A 85 -11.08 24.96 20.55
N GLN A 86 -9.83 25.37 20.78
CA GLN A 86 -9.52 26.54 21.63
C GLN A 86 -10.12 27.87 21.11
N SER A 87 -10.61 27.91 19.87
CA SER A 87 -11.31 29.06 19.28
C SER A 87 -12.83 28.89 19.17
N LEU A 88 -13.38 27.79 19.68
CA LEU A 88 -14.80 27.45 19.67
C LEU A 88 -15.31 27.32 21.11
N ASP A 89 -16.51 27.81 21.39
CA ASP A 89 -17.18 27.58 22.67
C ASP A 89 -17.97 26.27 22.56
N ILE A 90 -17.63 25.27 23.40
CA ILE A 90 -18.21 23.93 23.35
C ILE A 90 -18.38 23.42 24.79
N ASP A 91 -19.62 23.20 25.19
CA ASP A 91 -20.00 22.68 26.52
C ASP A 91 -20.28 21.16 26.52
N THR A 92 -20.13 20.49 25.37
CA THR A 92 -20.33 19.05 25.19
C THR A 92 -19.50 18.20 26.16
N ILE A 93 -20.17 17.23 26.77
CA ILE A 93 -19.57 16.16 27.59
C ILE A 93 -19.55 14.85 26.79
N LEU A 94 -18.47 14.07 26.95
CA LEU A 94 -18.12 12.95 26.07
C LEU A 94 -17.58 11.76 26.87
N TYR A 95 -17.92 10.55 26.44
CA TYR A 95 -17.50 9.29 27.07
C TYR A 95 -15.98 9.08 26.98
N THR A 96 -15.29 9.21 28.12
CA THR A 96 -13.83 9.33 28.17
C THR A 96 -13.16 8.24 29.01
N GLU A 97 -12.60 7.22 28.36
CA GLU A 97 -11.72 6.26 29.04
C GLU A 97 -10.37 6.91 29.38
N SER A 98 -10.12 7.12 30.67
CA SER A 98 -8.92 7.82 31.17
C SER A 98 -7.78 6.87 31.54
N ASN A 99 -8.06 5.57 31.72
CA ASN A 99 -7.09 4.55 32.12
C ASN A 99 -7.38 3.19 31.46
N ALA A 100 -7.44 3.18 30.11
CA ALA A 100 -7.73 1.98 29.32
C ALA A 100 -6.79 0.81 29.69
N HIS A 101 -7.37 -0.30 30.14
CA HIS A 101 -6.58 -1.53 30.36
C HIS A 101 -5.99 -2.03 29.03
N PRO A 102 -4.74 -2.53 28.97
CA PRO A 102 -4.10 -2.90 27.70
C PRO A 102 -4.82 -3.96 26.86
N SER A 103 -5.72 -4.75 27.45
CA SER A 103 -6.59 -5.73 26.77
C SER A 103 -7.91 -5.16 26.25
N CYS A 104 -8.15 -3.86 26.41
CA CYS A 104 -9.35 -3.12 26.01
C CYS A 104 -9.00 -1.86 25.20
N LYS A 105 -7.76 -1.76 24.69
CA LYS A 105 -7.26 -0.56 24.03
C LYS A 105 -7.91 -0.32 22.66
N ILE A 106 -8.35 -1.37 21.97
CA ILE A 106 -9.06 -1.26 20.68
C ILE A 106 -10.50 -0.81 20.91
N THR A 107 -11.16 -1.34 21.94
CA THR A 107 -12.51 -0.96 22.36
C THR A 107 -12.55 0.49 22.82
N ALA A 108 -11.65 0.90 23.72
CA ALA A 108 -11.52 2.30 24.13
C ALA A 108 -11.23 3.23 22.95
N MET A 109 -10.32 2.85 22.04
CA MET A 109 -10.03 3.63 20.82
C MET A 109 -11.27 3.77 19.92
N ARG A 110 -12.14 2.75 19.82
CA ARG A 110 -13.41 2.87 19.08
C ARG A 110 -14.36 3.86 19.73
N CYS A 111 -14.49 3.87 21.06
CA CYS A 111 -15.28 4.88 21.77
C CYS A 111 -14.75 6.30 21.48
N PHE A 112 -13.43 6.52 21.58
CA PHE A 112 -12.82 7.80 21.20
C PHE A 112 -13.13 8.24 19.77
N LEU A 113 -13.22 7.30 18.81
CA LEU A 113 -13.59 7.60 17.42
C LEU A 113 -15.10 7.83 17.19
N LEU A 114 -15.97 7.35 18.08
CA LEU A 114 -17.40 7.66 18.08
C LEU A 114 -17.63 9.08 18.64
N GLU A 115 -17.10 9.36 19.83
CA GLU A 115 -17.25 10.65 20.51
C GLU A 115 -16.62 11.82 19.73
N LEU A 116 -15.54 11.58 18.97
CA LEU A 116 -14.96 12.59 18.09
C LEU A 116 -15.92 13.04 16.98
N ARG A 117 -16.88 12.20 16.56
CA ARG A 117 -17.95 12.60 15.62
C ARG A 117 -18.95 13.55 16.27
N VAL A 118 -19.24 13.38 17.56
CA VAL A 118 -20.11 14.31 18.31
C VAL A 118 -19.51 15.72 18.28
N ILE A 119 -18.21 15.84 18.59
CA ILE A 119 -17.48 17.11 18.45
C ILE A 119 -17.63 17.70 17.03
N SER A 120 -17.41 16.90 15.99
CA SER A 120 -17.53 17.36 14.60
C SER A 120 -18.94 17.84 14.24
N TYR A 121 -19.97 17.16 14.77
CA TYR A 121 -21.38 17.48 14.52
C TYR A 121 -21.79 18.79 15.23
N GLU A 122 -21.55 18.89 16.54
CA GLU A 122 -21.94 20.07 17.34
C GLU A 122 -21.19 21.35 16.91
N CYS A 123 -19.91 21.24 16.50
CA CYS A 123 -19.13 22.40 16.08
C CYS A 123 -19.55 22.99 14.71
N ASN A 124 -20.17 22.19 13.85
CA ASN A 124 -20.53 22.55 12.46
C ASN A 124 -19.41 23.32 11.70
N ASN A 125 -18.15 22.89 11.87
CA ASN A 125 -16.97 23.59 11.37
C ASN A 125 -16.25 22.73 10.31
N THR A 126 -16.30 23.13 9.04
CA THR A 126 -15.80 22.32 7.91
C THR A 126 -14.36 21.85 8.08
N ARG A 127 -13.45 22.73 8.52
CA ARG A 127 -12.04 22.40 8.74
C ARG A 127 -11.85 21.41 9.89
N LEU A 128 -12.67 21.50 10.93
CA LEU A 128 -12.68 20.53 12.02
C LEU A 128 -13.18 19.18 11.53
N THR A 129 -14.30 19.16 10.80
CA THR A 129 -14.88 17.93 10.19
C THR A 129 -13.91 17.24 9.24
N GLU A 130 -13.24 17.98 8.36
CA GLU A 130 -12.17 17.46 7.49
C GLU A 130 -11.03 16.79 8.30
N THR A 131 -10.64 17.41 9.42
CA THR A 131 -9.58 16.86 10.29
C THR A 131 -10.06 15.64 11.07
N VAL A 132 -11.32 15.64 11.53
CA VAL A 132 -11.94 14.52 12.24
C VAL A 132 -12.13 13.30 11.34
N GLU A 133 -12.62 13.48 10.11
CA GLU A 133 -12.76 12.37 9.16
C GLU A 133 -11.39 11.80 8.74
N ASN A 134 -10.35 12.63 8.61
CA ASN A 134 -8.98 12.12 8.42
C ASN A 134 -8.52 11.22 9.59
N VAL A 135 -8.69 11.67 10.84
CA VAL A 135 -8.40 10.85 12.04
C VAL A 135 -9.19 9.54 12.01
N ILE A 136 -10.48 9.59 11.69
CA ILE A 136 -11.36 8.42 11.64
C ILE A 136 -10.93 7.44 10.54
N VAL A 137 -10.60 7.91 9.34
CA VAL A 137 -10.12 7.05 8.25
C VAL A 137 -8.79 6.39 8.62
N ILE A 138 -7.81 7.16 9.09
CA ILE A 138 -6.46 6.67 9.39
C ILE A 138 -6.47 5.70 10.58
N ALA A 139 -7.26 5.96 11.62
CA ALA A 139 -7.39 5.06 12.75
C ALA A 139 -8.12 3.76 12.36
N ASN A 140 -9.21 3.83 11.58
CA ASN A 140 -9.95 2.63 11.17
C ASN A 140 -9.19 1.73 10.21
N THR A 141 -8.39 2.27 9.27
CA THR A 141 -7.51 1.44 8.44
C THR A 141 -6.45 0.74 9.29
N THR A 142 -5.83 1.47 10.23
CA THR A 142 -4.79 0.92 11.10
C THR A 142 -5.33 -0.18 12.02
N LEU A 143 -6.45 0.06 12.72
CA LEU A 143 -7.14 -0.97 13.54
C LEU A 143 -7.65 -2.16 12.72
N SER A 144 -7.94 -1.98 11.43
CA SER A 144 -8.33 -3.08 10.52
C SER A 144 -7.15 -3.97 10.08
N SER A 145 -5.92 -3.61 10.46
CA SER A 145 -4.70 -4.43 10.29
C SER A 145 -4.55 -5.44 11.43
N ASP A 146 -4.89 -5.05 12.66
CA ASP A 146 -4.80 -5.86 13.91
C ASP A 146 -5.94 -6.90 14.02
N ARG A 147 -6.24 -7.57 12.90
CA ARG A 147 -7.51 -8.25 12.60
C ARG A 147 -7.77 -9.56 13.37
N ASN A 148 -7.07 -9.81 14.47
CA ASN A 148 -7.18 -11.03 15.29
C ASN A 148 -7.23 -10.80 16.81
N ILE A 149 -7.22 -9.55 17.29
CA ILE A 149 -7.31 -9.26 18.74
C ILE A 149 -8.79 -9.21 19.14
N ALA A 150 -9.30 -10.33 19.67
CA ALA A 150 -10.61 -10.41 20.31
C ALA A 150 -10.52 -9.95 21.77
N GLU A 151 -10.82 -8.67 22.01
CA GLU A 151 -10.98 -8.11 23.37
C GLU A 151 -12.28 -8.65 24.01
N SER A 152 -12.30 -8.83 25.34
CA SER A 152 -13.47 -9.33 26.07
C SER A 152 -13.45 -8.87 27.54
N GLY A 153 -14.63 -8.71 28.14
CA GLY A 153 -14.76 -8.14 29.49
C GLY A 153 -14.44 -6.64 29.55
N CYS A 154 -14.42 -5.97 28.41
CA CYS A 154 -14.30 -4.52 28.31
C CYS A 154 -15.68 -3.86 28.51
N LYS A 155 -15.66 -2.61 28.95
CA LYS A 155 -16.85 -1.75 29.04
C LYS A 155 -17.39 -1.39 27.66
N GLU A 156 -18.70 -1.18 27.56
CA GLU A 156 -19.30 -0.41 26.47
C GLU A 156 -19.01 1.10 26.65
N CYS A 157 -19.19 1.90 25.60
CA CYS A 157 -18.78 3.32 25.63
C CYS A 157 -19.59 4.15 26.63
N GLU A 158 -20.88 3.84 26.78
CA GLU A 158 -21.82 4.47 27.70
C GLU A 158 -21.58 4.11 29.19
N GLU A 159 -20.64 3.20 29.49
CA GLU A 159 -20.17 2.91 30.85
C GLU A 159 -18.89 3.70 31.24
N LEU A 160 -18.42 4.58 30.36
CA LEU A 160 -17.25 5.43 30.60
C LEU A 160 -17.61 6.72 31.35
N GLU A 161 -16.60 7.40 31.87
CA GLU A 161 -16.78 8.66 32.59
C GLU A 161 -16.98 9.81 31.59
N GLU A 162 -18.11 10.52 31.66
CA GLU A 162 -18.39 11.70 30.82
C GLU A 162 -17.49 12.88 31.23
N LYS A 163 -16.77 13.48 30.26
CA LYS A 163 -15.87 14.63 30.50
C LYS A 163 -15.98 15.68 29.40
N ASN A 164 -15.60 16.91 29.74
CA ASN A 164 -15.52 17.99 28.76
C ASN A 164 -14.46 17.69 27.67
N VAL A 165 -14.65 18.31 26.50
CA VAL A 165 -13.80 18.17 25.31
C VAL A 165 -12.30 18.33 25.60
N GLY A 166 -11.92 19.25 26.51
CA GLY A 166 -10.53 19.53 26.87
C GLY A 166 -9.84 18.42 27.69
N GLU A 167 -10.61 17.54 28.32
CA GLU A 167 -10.11 16.33 28.99
C GLU A 167 -10.20 15.11 28.08
N PHE A 168 -11.32 14.97 27.36
CA PHE A 168 -11.52 13.95 26.32
C PHE A 168 -10.33 13.89 25.35
N LEU A 169 -9.95 15.03 24.75
CA LEU A 169 -8.81 15.10 23.81
C LEU A 169 -7.46 14.78 24.48
N ARG A 170 -7.31 15.03 25.78
CA ARG A 170 -6.09 14.73 26.55
C ARG A 170 -5.95 13.22 26.74
N SER A 171 -7.04 12.55 27.11
CA SER A 171 -7.10 11.09 27.23
C SER A 171 -6.97 10.40 25.85
N PHE A 172 -7.54 10.98 24.80
CA PHE A 172 -7.39 10.50 23.42
C PHE A 172 -5.92 10.58 22.96
N ILE A 173 -5.24 11.71 23.18
CA ILE A 173 -3.81 11.84 22.94
C ILE A 173 -3.00 10.80 23.73
N HIS A 174 -3.36 10.54 25.00
CA HIS A 174 -2.68 9.54 25.82
C HIS A 174 -2.86 8.10 25.28
N ILE A 175 -4.07 7.69 24.89
CA ILE A 175 -4.27 6.34 24.33
C ILE A 175 -3.56 6.18 22.97
N VAL A 176 -3.55 7.20 22.10
CA VAL A 176 -2.81 7.14 20.82
C VAL A 176 -1.30 7.01 21.05
N GLN A 177 -0.74 7.63 22.09
CA GLN A 177 0.68 7.42 22.46
C GLN A 177 0.97 5.96 22.81
N SER A 178 0.03 5.23 23.43
CA SER A 178 0.20 3.80 23.72
C SER A 178 0.30 2.94 22.45
N PHE A 179 -0.38 3.31 21.36
CA PHE A 179 -0.27 2.61 20.08
C PHE A 179 1.04 2.94 19.34
N ILE A 180 1.52 4.19 19.41
CA ILE A 180 2.84 4.58 18.90
C ILE A 180 3.95 3.80 19.63
N GLY A 181 3.86 3.67 20.96
CA GLY A 181 4.83 2.95 21.79
C GLY A 181 4.77 1.42 21.68
N THR A 182 3.82 0.86 20.93
CA THR A 182 3.72 -0.59 20.65
C THR A 182 3.77 -0.92 19.16
N SER A 183 4.22 0.03 18.32
CA SER A 183 4.50 -0.18 16.89
C SER A 183 5.96 -0.60 16.67
#